data_AF-A0A7J7EX68-F1
#
_entry.id   AF-A0A7J7EX68-F1
#
_cell.length_a   1.000
_cell.length_b   1.000
_cell.length_c   1.000
_cell.angle_alpha   90.00
_cell.angle_beta   90.00
_cell.angle_gamma   90.00
#
_symmetry.space_group_name_H-M   'P 1'
#
loop_
_entity.id
_entity.type
_entity.pdbx_description
1 polymer ?
#
loop_
_entity_poly.entity_id
_entity_poly.type
_entity_poly.pdbx_seq_one_letter_code
_entity_poly.pdbx_strand_id
1 'polypeptide(L)'
;GAMIPSRLFSARLRVLLEGMGLWTPSARVVLRPSRLLPQHASPRLLSVGCADCTKHQEPPRKKLLSEKKLKRHFVDHRRVLVRGGRGGDGVSCFHSEPRKEFGGPDGGDGGNGGHQVKSLSSVLSRYQGFGGEDGGRKNCFGQNGALLYVRVPLGTLVKEGNEVVADLSRPGDEYIAALGGAGGKGNRFFLANDNRAPVTCTPGQPGQERVLFLELKTVAHAGMVGFPNSGKSSLLRAISNAKPTVASYPFTTLNPHVGIVHYEDHQQIAVADIPGLVRGAHQNRGLGCAFLRHIERCCFLLFVVDLSVPEPWTQVEDLKYELEKYEEGLSARPHAIVANKIDLPQARARLPELQARLGQKAVALSAVTGENLEELLLHLKDLHDDHVATELTHGRQPLRW
;
A
#
# COMPACT_ATOMS: atom_id res chain seq x y z
N GLY A 1 43.90 37.80 -15.96
CA GLY A 1 42.53 37.49 -16.44
C GLY A 1 41.65 37.27 -15.24
N ALA A 2 40.51 37.96 -15.16
CA ALA A 2 39.70 38.03 -13.95
C ALA A 2 38.47 37.10 -13.98
N MET A 3 37.96 36.78 -12.78
CA MET A 3 36.75 35.99 -12.56
C MET A 3 35.52 36.60 -13.24
N ILE A 4 34.58 35.75 -13.67
CA ILE A 4 33.19 36.15 -13.93
C ILE A 4 32.27 35.29 -13.04
N PRO A 5 31.48 35.88 -12.13
CA PRO A 5 30.70 35.15 -11.14
C PRO A 5 29.25 34.88 -11.57
N SER A 6 28.58 34.06 -10.76
CA SER A 6 27.15 33.79 -10.80
C SER A 6 26.28 35.05 -10.68
N ARG A 7 25.07 35.02 -11.27
CA ARG A 7 24.00 35.99 -11.00
C ARG A 7 22.72 35.28 -10.58
N LEU A 8 22.45 35.37 -9.27
CA LEU A 8 21.11 35.25 -8.70
C LEU A 8 20.23 36.37 -9.27
N PHE A 9 18.96 36.06 -9.54
CA PHE A 9 17.92 37.09 -9.63
C PHE A 9 16.83 36.79 -8.60
N SER A 10 16.78 37.61 -7.55
CA SER A 10 15.64 37.67 -6.65
C SER A 10 14.65 38.72 -7.16
N ALA A 11 13.36 38.43 -7.09
CA ALA A 11 12.32 39.46 -7.18
C ALA A 11 11.26 39.18 -6.11
N ARG A 12 11.44 39.77 -4.92
CA ARG A 12 10.33 40.01 -3.98
C ARG A 12 9.60 41.27 -4.44
N LEU A 13 8.27 41.25 -4.43
CA LEU A 13 7.48 42.47 -4.23
C LEU A 13 6.70 42.36 -2.92
N ARG A 14 6.75 43.40 -2.09
CA ARG A 14 6.06 43.54 -0.81
C ARG A 14 5.33 44.89 -0.83
N VAL A 15 4.02 44.89 -0.63
CA VAL A 15 3.20 46.01 -0.13
C VAL A 15 2.05 45.33 0.65
N LEU A 16 2.06 45.30 1.99
CA LEU A 16 1.50 46.30 2.92
C LEU A 16 0.00 46.54 2.64
N LEU A 17 -0.98 45.86 3.28
CA LEU A 17 -1.35 45.82 4.71
C LEU A 17 -1.90 47.19 5.18
N GLU A 18 -3.24 47.31 5.31
CA GLU A 18 -3.98 47.62 6.56
C GLU A 18 -5.49 47.85 6.30
N GLY A 19 -6.33 47.58 7.32
CA GLY A 19 -7.79 47.69 7.23
C GLY A 19 -8.51 46.83 8.29
N MET A 20 -8.55 47.31 9.53
CA MET A 20 -9.17 46.60 10.65
C MET A 20 -10.71 46.57 10.56
N GLY A 21 -11.32 45.51 11.09
CA GLY A 21 -12.76 45.43 11.29
C GLY A 21 -13.17 44.18 12.07
N LEU A 22 -13.47 44.34 13.37
CA LEU A 22 -14.13 43.29 14.16
C LEU A 22 -15.54 43.06 13.62
N TRP A 23 -16.11 41.85 13.83
CA TRP A 23 -17.35 41.63 14.60
C TRP A 23 -17.70 40.13 14.67
N THR A 24 -18.45 39.76 15.72
CA THR A 24 -18.79 38.39 16.13
C THR A 24 -20.14 37.89 15.55
N PRO A 25 -20.50 36.59 15.65
CA PRO A 25 -21.45 35.98 14.73
C PRO A 25 -22.92 35.97 15.19
N SER A 26 -23.82 35.86 14.20
CA SER A 26 -25.26 35.55 14.33
C SER A 26 -25.71 34.93 12.99
N ALA A 27 -26.67 34.00 12.87
CA ALA A 27 -27.61 33.44 13.84
C ALA A 27 -27.81 31.92 13.61
N ARG A 28 -28.44 31.24 14.59
CA ARG A 28 -29.00 29.89 14.40
C ARG A 28 -30.25 29.97 13.52
N VAL A 29 -30.42 29.05 12.57
CA VAL A 29 -31.73 28.75 11.96
C VAL A 29 -32.14 27.32 12.34
N VAL A 30 -33.26 27.21 13.03
CA VAL A 30 -33.88 25.95 13.46
C VAL A 30 -34.95 25.58 12.45
N LEU A 31 -34.85 24.39 11.83
CA LEU A 31 -35.94 23.80 11.05
C LEU A 31 -36.72 22.80 11.91
N ARG A 32 -37.98 23.13 12.22
CA ARG A 32 -38.95 22.19 12.80
C ARG A 32 -39.72 21.47 11.69
N PRO A 33 -40.12 20.20 11.88
CA PRO A 33 -40.98 19.49 10.94
C PRO A 33 -42.46 19.81 11.21
N SER A 34 -43.28 19.84 10.14
CA SER A 34 -44.75 19.85 10.21
C SER A 34 -45.32 18.70 9.38
N ARG A 35 -46.42 18.09 9.87
CA ARG A 35 -46.98 16.83 9.38
C ARG A 35 -48.46 17.02 8.97
N LEU A 36 -48.84 16.38 7.85
CA LEU A 36 -50.21 15.91 7.49
C LEU A 36 -51.25 17.02 7.19
N LEU A 37 -52.16 16.89 6.21
CA LEU A 37 -53.22 15.86 6.06
C LEU A 37 -53.69 15.69 4.57
N PRO A 38 -54.62 14.76 4.24
CA PRO A 38 -54.71 14.11 2.91
C PRO A 38 -55.97 14.48 2.08
N GLN A 39 -56.07 13.91 0.87
CA GLN A 39 -57.34 13.80 0.11
C GLN A 39 -57.53 12.40 -0.51
N HIS A 40 -58.80 11.97 -0.59
CA HIS A 40 -59.26 10.65 -1.07
C HIS A 40 -59.69 10.67 -2.56
N ALA A 41 -59.57 9.54 -3.26
CA ALA A 41 -60.50 9.16 -4.34
C ALA A 41 -60.57 7.61 -4.54
N SER A 42 -61.78 7.13 -4.81
CA SER A 42 -62.34 5.75 -4.85
C SER A 42 -61.68 4.67 -5.74
N PRO A 43 -61.92 3.36 -5.45
CA PRO A 43 -61.51 2.21 -6.28
C PRO A 43 -62.56 1.77 -7.32
N ARG A 44 -62.15 0.94 -8.30
CA ARG A 44 -63.05 0.16 -9.18
C ARG A 44 -62.55 -1.25 -9.45
N LEU A 45 -63.49 -2.15 -9.76
CA LEU A 45 -63.35 -3.58 -10.03
C LEU A 45 -64.15 -3.90 -11.31
N LEU A 46 -64.00 -5.04 -12.01
CA LEU A 46 -63.16 -6.22 -11.84
C LEU A 46 -63.02 -6.92 -13.21
N SER A 47 -61.91 -7.62 -13.50
CA SER A 47 -62.00 -8.83 -14.34
C SER A 47 -60.92 -9.87 -14.03
N VAL A 48 -61.33 -11.14 -14.09
CA VAL A 48 -60.50 -12.33 -13.85
C VAL A 48 -59.91 -12.81 -15.19
N GLY A 49 -58.63 -13.21 -15.19
CA GLY A 49 -57.98 -13.80 -16.36
C GLY A 49 -56.85 -14.75 -15.96
N CYS A 50 -57.08 -16.05 -16.17
CA CYS A 50 -56.20 -17.23 -16.10
C CYS A 50 -54.85 -17.21 -15.34
N ALA A 51 -54.65 -18.29 -14.58
CA ALA A 51 -53.33 -18.72 -14.12
C ALA A 51 -52.41 -19.08 -15.30
N ASP A 52 -51.12 -18.77 -15.21
CA ASP A 52 -50.13 -19.80 -14.86
C ASP A 52 -48.69 -19.25 -14.68
N CYS A 53 -47.93 -19.91 -13.81
CA CYS A 53 -46.46 -19.97 -13.84
C CYS A 53 -45.62 -18.67 -13.78
N THR A 54 -45.84 -17.77 -12.82
CA THR A 54 -44.78 -16.85 -12.37
C THR A 54 -43.97 -17.45 -11.21
N LYS A 55 -42.83 -18.07 -11.55
CA LYS A 55 -41.83 -18.48 -10.54
C LYS A 55 -41.38 -17.23 -9.76
N HIS A 56 -41.45 -17.27 -8.42
CA HIS A 56 -40.81 -16.28 -7.57
C HIS A 56 -39.30 -16.25 -7.86
N GLN A 57 -38.85 -15.31 -8.69
CA GLN A 57 -37.46 -14.92 -8.72
C GLN A 57 -37.23 -14.01 -7.51
N GLU A 58 -36.70 -14.59 -6.42
CA GLU A 58 -36.04 -13.78 -5.42
C GLU A 58 -34.97 -12.90 -6.10
N PRO A 59 -34.81 -11.63 -5.71
CA PRO A 59 -33.68 -10.84 -6.18
C PRO A 59 -32.39 -11.59 -5.85
N PRO A 60 -31.39 -11.62 -6.74
CA PRO A 60 -30.23 -12.50 -6.58
C PRO A 60 -29.49 -12.15 -5.30
N ARG A 61 -29.71 -12.96 -4.24
CA ARG A 61 -29.03 -12.84 -2.95
C ARG A 61 -27.54 -12.75 -3.26
N LYS A 62 -26.90 -11.62 -2.92
CA LYS A 62 -25.46 -11.43 -3.11
C LYS A 62 -24.77 -12.61 -2.45
N LYS A 63 -24.23 -13.55 -3.26
CA LYS A 63 -23.58 -14.75 -2.74
C LYS A 63 -22.49 -14.29 -1.79
N LEU A 64 -22.62 -14.66 -0.51
CA LEU A 64 -21.56 -14.42 0.47
C LEU A 64 -20.29 -15.01 -0.14
N LEU A 65 -19.27 -14.17 -0.32
CA LEU A 65 -18.05 -14.60 -0.98
C LEU A 65 -17.42 -15.68 -0.11
N SER A 66 -17.36 -16.92 -0.64
CA SER A 66 -16.70 -18.05 0.04
C SER A 66 -15.36 -17.61 0.60
N GLU A 67 -15.07 -17.96 1.86
CA GLU A 67 -13.85 -17.54 2.58
C GLU A 67 -12.56 -17.88 1.81
N LYS A 68 -12.59 -18.91 0.93
CA LYS A 68 -11.49 -19.21 0.00
C LYS A 68 -11.11 -18.05 -0.93
N LYS A 69 -12.04 -17.13 -1.23
CA LYS A 69 -11.82 -15.96 -2.09
C LYS A 69 -11.18 -14.76 -1.37
N LEU A 70 -11.07 -14.82 -0.03
CA LEU A 70 -10.39 -13.83 0.80
C LEU A 70 -8.90 -14.16 1.05
N LYS A 71 -8.43 -15.35 0.65
CA LYS A 71 -6.99 -15.66 0.61
C LYS A 71 -6.30 -14.94 -0.56
N ARG A 72 -6.11 -13.63 -0.42
CA ARG A 72 -5.11 -12.90 -1.19
C ARG A 72 -3.76 -13.15 -0.55
N HIS A 73 -2.94 -13.94 -1.24
CA HIS A 73 -1.53 -14.13 -0.89
C HIS A 73 -0.85 -12.76 -0.86
N PHE A 74 -0.07 -12.49 0.20
CA PHE A 74 0.90 -11.40 0.18
C PHE A 74 1.98 -11.79 -0.84
N VAL A 75 2.22 -10.91 -1.81
CA VAL A 75 3.09 -11.17 -2.97
C VAL A 75 4.10 -10.05 -3.07
N ASP A 76 5.25 -10.28 -2.44
CA ASP A 76 6.35 -9.33 -2.33
C ASP A 76 6.97 -8.94 -3.66
N HIS A 77 7.00 -9.87 -4.62
CA HIS A 77 7.49 -9.64 -5.97
C HIS A 77 6.37 -9.87 -6.98
N ARG A 78 6.10 -8.90 -7.85
CA ARG A 78 5.09 -9.08 -8.90
C ARG A 78 5.49 -8.43 -10.21
N ARG A 79 5.53 -9.27 -11.26
CA ARG A 79 5.57 -8.77 -12.64
C ARG A 79 4.18 -8.25 -13.04
N VAL A 80 4.13 -7.00 -13.46
CA VAL A 80 2.91 -6.28 -13.86
C VAL A 80 3.10 -5.77 -15.27
N LEU A 81 2.16 -6.13 -16.16
CA LEU A 81 2.06 -5.49 -17.47
C LEU A 81 1.16 -4.26 -17.35
N VAL A 82 1.74 -3.07 -17.52
CA VAL A 82 0.99 -1.81 -17.53
C VAL A 82 0.88 -1.29 -18.97
N ARG A 83 -0.35 -0.97 -19.39
CA ARG A 83 -0.63 -0.33 -20.69
C ARG A 83 -1.40 0.97 -20.46
N GLY A 84 -0.90 2.08 -20.99
CA GLY A 84 -1.64 3.34 -21.04
C GLY A 84 -2.90 3.24 -21.91
N GLY A 85 -3.83 4.18 -21.75
CA GLY A 85 -4.97 4.29 -22.67
C GLY A 85 -4.50 4.67 -24.09
N ARG A 86 -5.20 4.20 -25.13
CA ARG A 86 -5.03 4.75 -26.49
C ARG A 86 -5.65 6.15 -26.54
N GLY A 87 -5.06 7.09 -27.28
CA GLY A 87 -5.76 8.33 -27.62
C GLY A 87 -6.95 8.04 -28.53
N GLY A 88 -8.01 8.87 -28.47
CA GLY A 88 -9.11 8.81 -29.42
C GLY A 88 -8.68 9.26 -30.81
N ASP A 89 -9.35 8.78 -31.85
CA ASP A 89 -9.06 9.11 -33.23
C ASP A 89 -9.59 10.52 -33.60
N GLY A 90 -8.80 11.28 -34.36
CA GLY A 90 -9.23 12.56 -34.91
C GLY A 90 -10.18 12.33 -36.08
N VAL A 91 -11.31 13.05 -36.13
CA VAL A 91 -12.33 12.84 -37.16
C VAL A 91 -12.19 13.85 -38.29
N SER A 92 -12.43 13.38 -39.52
CA SER A 92 -12.57 14.23 -40.71
C SER A 92 -14.04 14.44 -41.01
N CYS A 93 -14.54 15.66 -40.80
CA CYS A 93 -15.92 16.05 -41.05
C CYS A 93 -16.00 17.49 -41.58
N PHE A 94 -17.10 17.79 -42.26
CA PHE A 94 -17.41 19.12 -42.77
C PHE A 94 -18.77 19.57 -42.25
N HIS A 95 -18.85 20.84 -41.89
CA HIS A 95 -20.08 21.43 -41.37
C HIS A 95 -21.19 21.39 -42.44
N SER A 96 -22.40 21.02 -42.06
CA SER A 96 -23.54 20.97 -42.97
C SER A 96 -24.68 21.84 -42.45
N GLU A 97 -25.06 22.84 -43.25
CA GLU A 97 -26.15 23.77 -42.98
C GLU A 97 -27.12 23.78 -44.17
N PRO A 98 -28.45 23.79 -43.95
CA PRO A 98 -29.40 23.97 -45.04
C PRO A 98 -29.10 25.25 -45.84
N ARG A 99 -29.10 25.13 -47.18
CA ARG A 99 -28.79 26.21 -48.14
C ARG A 99 -27.32 26.70 -48.15
N LYS A 100 -26.38 25.88 -47.65
CA LYS A 100 -24.94 26.13 -47.75
C LYS A 100 -24.24 24.93 -48.40
N GLU A 101 -23.81 25.11 -49.64
CA GLU A 101 -23.23 24.02 -50.45
C GLU A 101 -21.88 23.55 -49.93
N PHE A 102 -21.05 24.48 -49.43
CA PHE A 102 -19.72 24.18 -48.89
C PHE A 102 -19.58 24.69 -47.45
N GLY A 103 -19.52 23.77 -46.50
CA GLY A 103 -19.12 24.06 -45.12
C GLY A 103 -17.61 23.87 -44.92
N GLY A 104 -17.04 24.64 -43.99
CA GLY A 104 -15.65 24.44 -43.56
C GLY A 104 -15.48 23.14 -42.76
N PRO A 105 -14.22 22.70 -42.54
CA PRO A 105 -13.93 21.52 -41.72
C PRO A 105 -14.42 21.73 -40.27
N ASP A 106 -15.11 20.73 -39.73
CA ASP A 106 -15.70 20.74 -38.39
C ASP A 106 -15.40 19.48 -37.56
N GLY A 107 -14.48 18.62 -38.04
CA GLY A 107 -14.00 17.48 -37.28
C GLY A 107 -13.09 17.89 -36.12
N GLY A 108 -13.44 17.45 -34.90
CA GLY A 108 -12.64 17.66 -33.70
C GLY A 108 -11.49 16.68 -33.53
N ASP A 109 -10.55 17.03 -32.66
CA ASP A 109 -9.49 16.15 -32.16
C ASP A 109 -10.06 15.12 -31.17
N GLY A 110 -9.45 13.94 -31.11
CA GLY A 110 -9.72 12.94 -30.08
C GLY A 110 -9.05 13.27 -28.74
N GLY A 111 -9.56 12.68 -27.66
CA GLY A 111 -9.02 12.84 -26.31
C GLY A 111 -7.71 12.07 -26.10
N ASN A 112 -6.89 12.52 -25.13
CA ASN A 112 -5.69 11.79 -24.71
C ASN A 112 -6.05 10.56 -23.86
N GLY A 113 -5.26 9.49 -23.95
CA GLY A 113 -5.42 8.31 -23.11
C GLY A 113 -4.98 8.52 -21.65
N GLY A 114 -5.66 7.88 -20.70
CA GLY A 114 -5.37 8.02 -19.26
C GLY A 114 -4.07 7.35 -18.78
N HIS A 115 -3.43 7.96 -17.79
CA HIS A 115 -2.19 7.53 -17.13
C HIS A 115 -2.44 6.71 -15.83
N GLN A 116 -1.43 5.97 -15.34
CA GLN A 116 -1.57 5.06 -14.18
C GLN A 116 -0.48 5.16 -13.09
N VAL A 117 -0.88 4.98 -11.81
CA VAL A 117 -0.01 4.83 -10.61
C VAL A 117 -0.69 4.04 -9.44
N LYS A 118 0.04 3.07 -8.80
CA LYS A 118 0.05 2.61 -7.36
C LYS A 118 0.29 1.07 -7.02
N SER A 119 -0.61 0.33 -6.33
CA SER A 119 -0.34 -0.65 -5.22
C SER A 119 -0.40 -2.18 -5.39
N LEU A 120 0.54 -2.88 -4.73
CA LEU A 120 0.62 -4.35 -4.63
C LEU A 120 -0.58 -5.12 -3.99
N SER A 121 -1.27 -4.64 -2.93
CA SER A 121 -2.24 -5.48 -2.17
C SER A 121 -3.49 -5.91 -2.95
N SER A 122 -3.71 -5.33 -4.12
CA SER A 122 -4.65 -5.81 -5.14
C SER A 122 -4.09 -5.78 -6.57
N VAL A 123 -2.76 -5.79 -6.76
CA VAL A 123 -2.16 -5.73 -8.10
C VAL A 123 -2.60 -6.93 -8.94
N LEU A 124 -3.26 -6.63 -10.05
CA LEU A 124 -3.52 -7.57 -11.14
C LEU A 124 -2.21 -7.79 -11.94
N SER A 125 -2.10 -8.91 -12.64
CA SER A 125 -0.94 -9.15 -13.53
C SER A 125 -0.92 -8.25 -14.76
N ARG A 126 -2.06 -7.63 -15.11
CA ARG A 126 -2.22 -6.70 -16.23
C ARG A 126 -3.16 -5.57 -15.83
N TYR A 127 -2.77 -4.35 -16.20
CA TYR A 127 -3.60 -3.14 -16.13
C TYR A 127 -3.68 -2.46 -17.49
N GLN A 128 -4.81 -1.83 -17.78
CA GLN A 128 -5.05 -1.10 -19.01
C GLN A 128 -5.77 0.21 -18.70
N GLY A 129 -5.21 1.32 -19.18
CA GLY A 129 -5.77 2.66 -18.97
C GLY A 129 -7.03 2.89 -19.79
N PHE A 130 -7.87 3.82 -19.35
CA PHE A 130 -9.03 4.26 -20.13
C PHE A 130 -8.54 5.02 -21.37
N GLY A 131 -9.08 4.66 -22.54
CA GLY A 131 -8.81 5.41 -23.77
C GLY A 131 -9.45 6.80 -23.73
N GLY A 132 -8.94 7.71 -24.55
CA GLY A 132 -9.68 8.92 -24.90
C GLY A 132 -10.81 8.60 -25.88
N GLU A 133 -11.85 9.42 -25.89
CA GLU A 133 -12.92 9.32 -26.89
C GLU A 133 -12.48 9.95 -28.22
N ASP A 134 -13.05 9.46 -29.32
CA ASP A 134 -12.80 10.00 -30.66
C ASP A 134 -13.36 11.43 -30.81
N GLY A 135 -12.82 12.17 -31.77
CA GLY A 135 -13.34 13.49 -32.15
C GLY A 135 -14.77 13.40 -32.71
N GLY A 136 -15.54 14.47 -32.55
CA GLY A 136 -16.90 14.58 -33.08
C GLY A 136 -17.06 15.62 -34.18
N ARG A 137 -18.27 15.68 -34.74
CA ARG A 137 -18.72 16.77 -35.63
C ARG A 137 -18.91 18.07 -34.85
N LYS A 138 -19.13 19.18 -35.55
CA LYS A 138 -19.40 20.52 -35.00
C LYS A 138 -18.29 21.04 -34.07
N ASN A 139 -17.05 20.66 -34.33
CA ASN A 139 -15.86 20.96 -33.53
C ASN A 139 -15.89 20.34 -32.11
N CYS A 140 -16.59 19.23 -31.93
CA CYS A 140 -16.65 18.53 -30.66
C CYS A 140 -15.33 17.77 -30.44
N PHE A 141 -14.58 18.11 -29.40
CA PHE A 141 -13.38 17.39 -29.00
C PHE A 141 -13.74 16.17 -28.14
N GLY A 142 -13.06 15.05 -28.34
CA GLY A 142 -13.26 13.84 -27.55
C GLY A 142 -12.79 13.99 -26.10
N GLN A 143 -13.48 13.35 -25.15
CA GLN A 143 -13.09 13.42 -23.74
C GLN A 143 -11.76 12.68 -23.48
N ASN A 144 -10.91 13.25 -22.62
CA ASN A 144 -9.69 12.58 -22.15
C ASN A 144 -10.05 11.35 -21.30
N GLY A 145 -9.31 10.25 -21.48
CA GLY A 145 -9.46 9.05 -20.68
C GLY A 145 -9.14 9.29 -19.20
N ALA A 146 -9.98 8.75 -18.31
CA ALA A 146 -9.81 8.92 -16.87
C ALA A 146 -8.47 8.35 -16.36
N LEU A 147 -7.92 8.97 -15.31
CA LEU A 147 -6.72 8.46 -14.62
C LEU A 147 -7.06 7.21 -13.81
N LEU A 148 -6.30 6.12 -13.99
CA LEU A 148 -6.51 4.87 -13.25
C LEU A 148 -5.43 4.69 -12.16
N TYR A 149 -5.86 4.80 -10.90
CA TYR A 149 -5.04 4.73 -9.68
C TYR A 149 -5.27 3.46 -8.84
N VAL A 150 -4.48 3.23 -7.76
CA VAL A 150 -4.71 2.11 -6.80
C VAL A 150 -4.40 2.34 -5.27
N ARG A 151 -3.52 3.27 -4.84
CA ARG A 151 -2.98 3.55 -3.45
C ARG A 151 -2.00 2.51 -2.80
N VAL A 152 -0.67 2.75 -2.86
CA VAL A 152 0.54 1.93 -2.49
C VAL A 152 0.58 1.24 -1.11
N PRO A 153 1.29 0.09 -0.95
CA PRO A 153 2.07 -0.18 0.27
C PRO A 153 3.45 0.48 0.18
N LEU A 154 3.90 1.02 1.31
CA LEU A 154 5.14 1.78 1.42
C LEU A 154 6.37 0.87 1.40
N GLY A 155 7.48 1.36 0.88
CA GLY A 155 8.70 0.57 0.67
C GLY A 155 8.64 -0.33 -0.57
N THR A 156 7.78 -0.01 -1.55
CA THR A 156 7.72 -0.71 -2.84
C THR A 156 8.78 -0.15 -3.80
N LEU A 157 9.77 -0.97 -4.15
CA LEU A 157 10.63 -0.73 -5.31
C LEU A 157 9.88 -1.06 -6.60
N VAL A 158 9.99 -0.17 -7.58
CA VAL A 158 9.57 -0.40 -8.96
C VAL A 158 10.84 -0.62 -9.78
N LYS A 159 10.94 -1.78 -10.43
CA LYS A 159 12.04 -2.14 -11.34
C LYS A 159 11.54 -2.33 -12.77
N GLU A 160 12.40 -2.06 -13.73
CA GLU A 160 12.22 -2.47 -15.13
C GLU A 160 13.44 -3.30 -15.54
N GLY A 161 13.21 -4.60 -15.77
CA GLY A 161 14.32 -5.56 -15.79
C GLY A 161 15.06 -5.59 -14.45
N ASN A 162 16.36 -5.30 -14.48
CA ASN A 162 17.22 -5.26 -13.29
C ASN A 162 17.38 -3.85 -12.68
N GLU A 163 16.96 -2.79 -13.38
CA GLU A 163 17.16 -1.41 -12.95
C GLU A 163 16.00 -0.93 -12.07
N VAL A 164 16.32 -0.22 -10.98
CA VAL A 164 15.32 0.40 -10.10
C VAL A 164 14.89 1.74 -10.71
N VAL A 165 13.66 1.81 -11.19
CA VAL A 165 13.09 3.00 -11.84
C VAL A 165 12.33 3.91 -10.87
N ALA A 166 11.86 3.39 -9.73
CA ALA A 166 11.33 4.19 -8.64
C ALA A 166 11.40 3.46 -7.29
N ASP A 167 11.38 4.24 -6.20
CA ASP A 167 11.37 3.77 -4.83
C ASP A 167 10.22 4.47 -4.09
N LEU A 168 9.10 3.77 -3.90
CA LEU A 168 7.86 4.30 -3.34
C LEU A 168 7.87 4.09 -1.81
N SER A 169 8.82 4.76 -1.16
CA SER A 169 9.07 4.64 0.28
C SER A 169 8.28 5.66 1.11
N ARG A 170 7.85 6.80 0.56
CA ARG A 170 7.16 7.86 1.32
C ARG A 170 5.64 7.85 1.09
N PRO A 171 4.83 8.21 2.10
CA PRO A 171 3.39 8.41 1.93
C PRO A 171 3.10 9.50 0.90
N GLY A 172 2.42 9.14 -0.19
CA GLY A 172 2.10 10.07 -1.28
C GLY A 172 3.11 10.09 -2.43
N ASP A 173 4.16 9.25 -2.41
CA ASP A 173 5.02 9.07 -3.59
C ASP A 173 4.19 8.52 -4.77
N GLU A 174 4.32 9.17 -5.93
CA GLU A 174 3.65 8.79 -7.17
C GLU A 174 4.67 8.57 -8.29
N TYR A 175 4.56 7.44 -9.00
CA TYR A 175 5.39 7.10 -10.15
C TYR A 175 4.53 6.72 -11.35
N ILE A 176 4.64 7.48 -12.44
CA ILE A 176 3.89 7.26 -13.68
C ILE A 176 4.36 5.95 -14.32
N ALA A 177 3.55 4.91 -14.17
CA ALA A 177 3.90 3.56 -14.59
C ALA A 177 3.86 3.40 -16.12
N ALA A 178 2.90 4.04 -16.79
CA ALA A 178 2.76 4.06 -18.25
C ALA A 178 2.09 5.35 -18.73
N LEU A 179 2.59 5.89 -19.85
CA LEU A 179 1.96 7.01 -20.54
C LEU A 179 0.79 6.55 -21.43
N GLY A 180 -0.37 7.21 -21.39
CA GLY A 180 -1.41 7.08 -22.41
C GLY A 180 -1.01 7.80 -23.70
N GLY A 181 -1.61 7.39 -24.82
CA GLY A 181 -1.31 7.93 -26.13
C GLY A 181 -1.97 9.29 -26.37
N ALA A 182 -1.32 10.11 -27.21
CA ALA A 182 -1.88 11.39 -27.64
C ALA A 182 -3.12 11.20 -28.52
N GLY A 183 -4.11 12.07 -28.32
CA GLY A 183 -5.31 12.14 -29.16
C GLY A 183 -5.00 12.52 -30.61
N GLY A 184 -5.72 11.90 -31.53
CA GLY A 184 -5.62 12.14 -32.97
C GLY A 184 -6.16 13.52 -33.35
N LYS A 185 -5.63 14.09 -34.43
CA LYS A 185 -5.99 15.42 -34.91
C LYS A 185 -7.11 15.36 -35.94
N GLY A 186 -8.19 16.09 -35.67
CA GLY A 186 -9.31 16.24 -36.58
C GLY A 186 -8.91 17.06 -37.81
N ASN A 187 -9.70 17.01 -38.86
CA ASN A 187 -9.33 17.69 -40.11
C ASN A 187 -9.18 19.21 -39.95
N ARG A 188 -9.93 19.82 -39.01
CA ARG A 188 -9.81 21.26 -38.73
C ARG A 188 -8.45 21.68 -38.17
N PHE A 189 -7.69 20.78 -37.55
CA PHE A 189 -6.31 21.06 -37.11
C PHE A 189 -5.37 21.34 -38.30
N PHE A 190 -5.64 20.73 -39.46
CA PHE A 190 -4.87 20.87 -40.69
C PHE A 190 -5.38 22.01 -41.60
N LEU A 191 -6.25 22.89 -41.10
CA LEU A 191 -6.75 24.05 -41.84
C LEU A 191 -5.64 25.08 -42.02
N ALA A 192 -5.30 25.38 -43.27
CA ALA A 192 -4.25 26.33 -43.62
C ALA A 192 -4.76 27.34 -44.69
N ASN A 193 -3.89 28.26 -45.12
CA ASN A 193 -4.27 29.29 -46.10
C ASN A 193 -4.33 28.75 -47.53
N ASP A 194 -3.44 27.82 -47.83
CA ASP A 194 -3.33 27.01 -49.04
C ASP A 194 -4.36 25.87 -49.07
N ASN A 195 -4.62 25.21 -47.93
CA ASN A 195 -5.63 24.15 -47.82
C ASN A 195 -6.81 24.56 -46.91
N ARG A 196 -7.90 25.03 -47.54
CA ARG A 196 -9.14 25.45 -46.87
C ARG A 196 -10.12 24.32 -46.55
N ALA A 197 -9.95 23.15 -47.17
CA ALA A 197 -10.83 21.99 -47.00
C ALA A 197 -10.02 20.70 -46.77
N PRO A 198 -9.21 20.63 -45.70
CA PRO A 198 -8.45 19.43 -45.37
C PRO A 198 -9.39 18.24 -45.16
N VAL A 199 -9.05 17.12 -45.78
CA VAL A 199 -9.66 15.80 -45.53
C VAL A 199 -8.82 14.92 -44.60
N THR A 200 -7.56 15.30 -44.37
CA THR A 200 -6.60 14.59 -43.53
C THR A 200 -6.99 14.67 -42.06
N CYS A 201 -7.03 13.54 -41.38
CA CYS A 201 -7.03 13.45 -39.93
C CYS A 201 -5.96 12.44 -39.48
N THR A 202 -5.54 12.48 -38.21
CA THR A 202 -4.61 11.47 -37.66
C THR A 202 -5.30 10.59 -36.63
N PRO A 203 -4.95 9.28 -36.57
CA PRO A 203 -5.41 8.40 -35.51
C PRO A 203 -4.76 8.76 -34.18
N GLY A 204 -5.45 8.47 -33.09
CA GLY A 204 -4.95 8.53 -31.73
C GLY A 204 -3.90 7.46 -31.48
N GLN A 205 -2.79 7.89 -30.87
CA GLN A 205 -1.62 7.06 -30.67
C GLN A 205 -1.88 5.94 -29.65
N PRO A 206 -1.19 4.79 -29.76
CA PRO A 206 -1.21 3.77 -28.72
C PRO A 206 -0.61 4.31 -27.42
N GLY A 207 -1.17 3.88 -26.28
CA GLY A 207 -0.54 4.08 -24.98
C GLY A 207 0.74 3.26 -24.86
N GLN A 208 1.68 3.76 -24.07
CA GLN A 208 2.92 3.09 -23.70
C GLN A 208 2.62 1.77 -22.99
N GLU A 209 3.40 0.74 -23.32
CA GLU A 209 3.37 -0.57 -22.68
C GLU A 209 4.71 -0.84 -21.98
N ARG A 210 4.67 -1.20 -20.69
CA ARG A 210 5.85 -1.51 -19.88
C ARG A 210 5.63 -2.75 -19.02
N VAL A 211 6.71 -3.48 -18.76
CA VAL A 211 6.74 -4.63 -17.86
C VAL A 211 7.51 -4.23 -16.61
N LEU A 212 6.78 -3.94 -15.54
CA LEU A 212 7.36 -3.52 -14.27
C LEU A 212 7.40 -4.70 -13.29
N PHE A 213 8.47 -4.77 -12.52
CA PHE A 213 8.61 -5.69 -11.39
C PHE A 213 8.48 -4.86 -10.11
N LEU A 214 7.42 -5.12 -9.35
CA LEU A 214 7.18 -4.47 -8.06
C LEU A 214 7.74 -5.37 -6.97
N GLU A 215 8.63 -4.85 -6.12
CA GLU A 215 9.31 -5.57 -5.03
C GLU A 215 9.17 -4.82 -3.70
N LEU A 216 8.77 -5.49 -2.62
CA LEU A 216 8.75 -4.92 -1.27
C LEU A 216 10.12 -5.04 -0.57
N LYS A 217 10.58 -3.95 0.05
CA LYS A 217 11.90 -3.91 0.74
C LYS A 217 11.96 -4.67 2.07
N THR A 218 10.88 -4.71 2.83
CA THR A 218 10.89 -5.17 4.23
C THR A 218 9.79 -6.18 4.54
N VAL A 219 10.15 -7.17 5.36
CA VAL A 219 9.30 -8.30 5.76
C VAL A 219 8.39 -7.92 6.94
N ALA A 220 8.96 -7.23 7.92
CA ALA A 220 8.33 -6.74 9.14
C ALA A 220 9.23 -5.68 9.81
N HIS A 221 8.72 -4.93 10.78
CA HIS A 221 9.57 -4.07 11.61
C HIS A 221 10.34 -4.92 12.63
N ALA A 222 9.65 -5.84 13.29
CA ALA A 222 10.19 -6.68 14.35
C ALA A 222 10.35 -8.13 13.88
N GLY A 223 11.53 -8.72 14.10
CA GLY A 223 11.76 -10.15 13.89
C GLY A 223 11.86 -10.91 15.21
N MET A 224 10.96 -11.86 15.48
CA MET A 224 11.09 -12.75 16.64
C MET A 224 12.11 -13.85 16.38
N VAL A 225 13.13 -13.90 17.22
CA VAL A 225 14.27 -14.82 17.15
C VAL A 225 14.32 -15.64 18.44
N GLY A 226 14.51 -16.95 18.35
CA GLY A 226 14.51 -17.82 19.53
C GLY A 226 14.48 -19.30 19.16
N PHE A 227 14.82 -20.19 20.09
CA PHE A 227 14.83 -21.64 19.85
C PHE A 227 13.44 -22.21 19.48
N PRO A 228 13.35 -23.43 18.90
CA PRO A 228 12.08 -24.17 18.84
C PRO A 228 11.41 -24.22 20.22
N ASN A 229 10.08 -24.24 20.26
CA ASN A 229 9.25 -24.34 21.48
C ASN A 229 9.37 -23.18 22.51
N SER A 230 10.16 -22.14 22.23
CA SER A 230 10.18 -20.86 22.98
C SER A 230 8.84 -20.11 23.00
N GLY A 231 7.89 -20.49 22.13
CA GLY A 231 6.54 -19.93 22.10
C GLY A 231 6.33 -18.74 21.16
N LYS A 232 7.30 -18.39 20.30
CA LYS A 232 7.17 -17.29 19.30
C LYS A 232 5.85 -17.28 18.54
N SER A 233 5.42 -18.40 17.97
CA SER A 233 4.16 -18.48 17.21
C SER A 233 2.91 -18.31 18.07
N SER A 234 2.98 -18.63 19.37
CA SER A 234 1.91 -18.34 20.34
C SER A 234 1.91 -16.86 20.70
N LEU A 235 3.10 -16.29 20.94
CA LEU A 235 3.28 -14.86 21.23
C LEU A 235 2.77 -14.00 20.07
N LEU A 236 3.08 -14.35 18.81
CA LEU A 236 2.58 -13.65 17.63
C LEU A 236 1.04 -13.62 17.60
N ARG A 237 0.39 -14.73 17.97
CA ARG A 237 -1.09 -14.82 18.01
C ARG A 237 -1.68 -14.04 19.18
N ALA A 238 -0.93 -13.85 20.26
CA ALA A 238 -1.37 -13.12 21.44
C ALA A 238 -1.25 -11.59 21.26
N ILE A 239 -0.23 -11.11 20.54
CA ILE A 239 -0.03 -9.66 20.26
C ILE A 239 -0.72 -9.17 18.99
N SER A 240 -1.06 -10.06 18.05
CA SER A 240 -1.67 -9.70 16.77
C SER A 240 -3.20 -9.75 16.86
N ASN A 241 -3.85 -8.59 16.71
CA ASN A 241 -5.32 -8.50 16.66
C ASN A 241 -5.94 -9.27 15.48
N ALA A 242 -5.15 -9.55 14.44
CA ALA A 242 -5.52 -10.40 13.31
C ALA A 242 -4.87 -11.79 13.42
N LYS A 243 -5.51 -12.83 12.87
CA LYS A 243 -4.87 -14.16 12.72
C LYS A 243 -3.59 -14.01 11.88
N PRO A 244 -2.40 -14.40 12.41
CA PRO A 244 -1.15 -14.26 11.67
C PRO A 244 -1.20 -14.93 10.31
N THR A 245 -0.78 -14.19 9.28
CA THR A 245 -0.81 -14.66 7.90
C THR A 245 0.52 -15.32 7.54
N VAL A 246 0.45 -16.46 6.88
CA VAL A 246 1.62 -17.10 6.28
C VAL A 246 2.05 -16.25 5.08
N ALA A 247 3.21 -15.60 5.17
CA ALA A 247 3.70 -14.74 4.12
C ALA A 247 4.70 -15.52 3.24
N SER A 248 4.40 -15.61 1.94
CA SER A 248 5.10 -16.47 0.98
C SER A 248 6.05 -15.66 0.10
N TYR A 249 7.28 -15.50 0.57
CA TYR A 249 8.31 -14.73 -0.13
C TYR A 249 8.97 -15.58 -1.24
N PRO A 250 9.42 -14.96 -2.34
CA PRO A 250 10.35 -15.63 -3.24
C PRO A 250 11.68 -15.90 -2.52
N PHE A 251 12.38 -16.96 -2.94
CA PHE A 251 13.70 -17.36 -2.41
C PHE A 251 13.73 -17.84 -0.96
N THR A 252 12.57 -18.05 -0.33
CA THR A 252 12.45 -18.56 1.03
C THR A 252 11.83 -19.96 0.98
N THR A 253 12.57 -20.98 1.43
CA THR A 253 12.05 -22.36 1.50
C THR A 253 10.94 -22.51 2.55
N LEU A 254 10.86 -21.58 3.50
CA LEU A 254 9.90 -21.59 4.60
C LEU A 254 9.32 -20.20 4.79
N ASN A 255 7.99 -20.16 4.87
CA ASN A 255 7.19 -18.95 4.97
C ASN A 255 7.08 -18.54 6.44
N PRO A 256 7.61 -17.38 6.89
CA PRO A 256 7.37 -16.91 8.25
C PRO A 256 5.89 -16.48 8.39
N HIS A 257 5.43 -16.41 9.64
CA HIS A 257 4.12 -15.87 9.94
C HIS A 257 4.28 -14.38 10.28
N VAL A 258 3.47 -13.51 9.68
CA VAL A 258 3.45 -12.08 10.00
C VAL A 258 2.14 -11.75 10.70
N GLY A 259 2.24 -11.03 11.82
CA GLY A 259 1.12 -10.46 12.56
C GLY A 259 1.23 -8.94 12.57
N ILE A 260 0.09 -8.25 12.76
CA ILE A 260 0.03 -6.80 12.82
C ILE A 260 -0.46 -6.42 14.22
N VAL A 261 0.38 -5.66 14.92
CA VAL A 261 0.06 -5.03 16.20
C VAL A 261 -0.51 -3.64 15.90
N HIS A 262 -1.65 -3.31 16.48
CA HIS A 262 -2.31 -2.01 16.34
C HIS A 262 -2.27 -1.25 17.65
N TYR A 263 -1.93 0.03 17.60
CA TYR A 263 -1.94 0.96 18.74
C TYR A 263 -3.09 1.97 18.63
N GLU A 264 -3.45 2.60 19.75
CA GLU A 264 -4.59 3.52 19.83
C GLU A 264 -4.44 4.77 18.97
N ASP A 265 -3.20 5.21 18.72
CA ASP A 265 -2.85 6.33 17.84
C ASP A 265 -2.80 5.95 16.35
N HIS A 266 -3.43 4.83 15.99
CA HIS A 266 -3.49 4.25 14.64
C HIS A 266 -2.14 3.80 14.06
N GLN A 267 -1.08 3.75 14.87
CA GLN A 267 0.20 3.18 14.51
C GLN A 267 0.08 1.66 14.35
N GLN A 268 0.75 1.10 13.33
CA GLN A 268 0.75 -0.32 13.01
C GLN A 268 2.18 -0.84 12.96
N ILE A 269 2.45 -1.91 13.72
CA ILE A 269 3.75 -2.56 13.74
C ILE A 269 3.60 -3.99 13.23
N ALA A 270 4.20 -4.27 12.05
CA ALA A 270 4.35 -5.62 11.54
C ALA A 270 5.42 -6.38 12.35
N VAL A 271 5.07 -7.57 12.82
CA VAL A 271 5.96 -8.48 13.57
C VAL A 271 6.00 -9.83 12.85
N ALA A 272 7.20 -10.35 12.57
CA ALA A 272 7.41 -11.66 11.96
C ALA A 272 7.84 -12.71 13.00
N ASP A 273 7.16 -13.85 13.03
CA ASP A 273 7.66 -15.09 13.65
C ASP A 273 8.60 -15.78 12.66
N ILE A 274 9.90 -15.67 12.95
CA ILE A 274 10.95 -16.33 12.18
C ILE A 274 11.18 -17.71 12.83
N PRO A 275 11.01 -18.82 12.09
CA PRO A 275 11.07 -20.15 12.69
C PRO A 275 12.40 -20.42 13.41
N GLY A 276 12.32 -21.24 14.46
CA GLY A 276 13.33 -21.23 15.52
C GLY A 276 14.74 -21.63 15.07
N LEU A 277 15.72 -20.82 15.47
CA LEU A 277 17.13 -21.12 15.28
C LEU A 277 17.56 -22.31 16.15
N VAL A 278 18.49 -23.10 15.62
CA VAL A 278 19.15 -24.21 16.34
C VAL A 278 20.65 -23.91 16.42
N ARG A 279 21.36 -24.49 17.40
CA ARG A 279 22.82 -24.35 17.50
C ARG A 279 23.50 -24.87 16.23
N GLY A 280 24.38 -24.06 15.63
CA GLY A 280 25.01 -24.29 14.34
C GLY A 280 24.21 -23.85 13.11
N ALA A 281 23.16 -23.03 13.27
CA ALA A 281 22.37 -22.48 12.17
C ALA A 281 23.25 -21.73 11.13
N HIS A 282 24.25 -20.97 11.57
CA HIS A 282 25.21 -20.30 10.67
C HIS A 282 25.98 -21.29 9.75
N GLN A 283 26.10 -22.57 10.14
CA GLN A 283 26.77 -23.63 9.38
C GLN A 283 25.80 -24.40 8.47
N ASN A 284 24.62 -23.84 8.17
CA ASN A 284 23.51 -24.52 7.51
C ASN A 284 22.99 -25.78 8.24
N ARG A 285 23.22 -25.95 9.55
CA ARG A 285 22.51 -27.01 10.28
C ARG A 285 21.02 -26.69 10.36
N GLY A 286 20.20 -27.67 9.98
CA GLY A 286 18.77 -27.48 9.83
C GLY A 286 18.46 -26.58 8.63
N LEU A 287 18.02 -25.35 8.92
CA LEU A 287 17.42 -24.43 7.95
C LEU A 287 18.06 -23.02 7.99
N GLY A 288 19.22 -22.91 8.65
CA GLY A 288 19.78 -21.67 9.18
C GLY A 288 19.94 -20.52 8.19
N CYS A 289 20.85 -20.60 7.21
CA CYS A 289 21.14 -19.45 6.35
C CYS A 289 19.95 -18.98 5.48
N ALA A 290 18.98 -19.86 5.21
CA ALA A 290 17.72 -19.44 4.58
C ALA A 290 16.85 -18.58 5.52
N PHE A 291 16.86 -18.86 6.83
CA PHE A 291 16.14 -18.08 7.83
C PHE A 291 16.84 -16.79 8.24
N LEU A 292 18.17 -16.81 8.38
CA LEU A 292 18.95 -15.66 8.81
C LEU A 292 18.77 -14.47 7.83
N ARG A 293 18.61 -14.76 6.52
CA ARG A 293 18.18 -13.80 5.48
C ARG A 293 16.83 -13.10 5.72
N HIS A 294 15.94 -13.65 6.55
CA HIS A 294 14.70 -12.96 6.93
C HIS A 294 14.93 -11.98 8.08
N ILE A 295 15.87 -12.31 8.98
CA ILE A 295 16.29 -11.47 10.11
C ILE A 295 16.97 -10.20 9.57
N GLU A 296 17.77 -10.33 8.51
CA GLU A 296 18.36 -9.20 7.75
C GLU A 296 17.32 -8.13 7.36
N ARG A 297 16.06 -8.53 7.11
CA ARG A 297 14.96 -7.67 6.60
C ARG A 297 14.03 -7.14 7.70
N CYS A 298 14.40 -7.31 8.96
CA CYS A 298 13.71 -6.74 10.12
C CYS A 298 14.51 -5.55 10.68
N CYS A 299 13.83 -4.46 11.03
CA CYS A 299 14.46 -3.25 11.57
C CYS A 299 15.06 -3.48 12.96
N PHE A 300 14.36 -4.23 13.81
CA PHE A 300 14.78 -4.58 15.17
C PHE A 300 14.34 -6.01 15.53
N LEU A 301 14.93 -6.58 16.58
CA LEU A 301 14.80 -7.99 16.93
C LEU A 301 14.14 -8.21 18.30
N LEU A 302 13.41 -9.32 18.45
CA LEU A 302 12.85 -9.77 19.72
C LEU A 302 13.43 -11.14 20.05
N PHE A 303 14.34 -11.21 21.02
CA PHE A 303 14.87 -12.48 21.52
C PHE A 303 13.87 -13.14 22.46
N VAL A 304 13.14 -14.14 21.97
CA VAL A 304 12.14 -14.89 22.74
C VAL A 304 12.81 -16.08 23.41
N VAL A 305 13.00 -15.94 24.73
CA VAL A 305 13.69 -16.88 25.61
C VAL A 305 12.68 -17.74 26.36
N ASP A 306 12.93 -19.04 26.43
CA ASP A 306 12.14 -19.95 27.25
C ASP A 306 12.66 -19.99 28.69
N LEU A 307 11.89 -19.50 29.68
CA LEU A 307 12.29 -19.55 31.09
C LEU A 307 12.13 -20.94 31.74
N SER A 308 11.45 -21.88 31.10
CA SER A 308 11.23 -23.22 31.66
C SER A 308 12.50 -24.09 31.66
N VAL A 309 13.49 -23.76 30.82
CA VAL A 309 14.78 -24.48 30.78
C VAL A 309 15.68 -24.11 31.97
N PRO A 310 16.66 -24.96 32.34
CA PRO A 310 17.51 -24.72 33.52
C PRO A 310 18.35 -23.45 33.44
N GLU A 311 18.91 -23.12 32.27
CA GLU A 311 19.86 -22.00 32.08
C GLU A 311 19.40 -21.04 30.96
N PRO A 312 18.38 -20.18 31.18
CA PRO A 312 17.80 -19.37 30.11
C PRO A 312 18.75 -18.33 29.50
N TRP A 313 19.77 -17.89 30.24
CA TRP A 313 20.80 -16.94 29.75
C TRP A 313 21.60 -17.50 28.56
N THR A 314 21.94 -18.79 28.60
CA THR A 314 22.69 -19.46 27.51
C THR A 314 21.97 -19.37 26.17
N GLN A 315 20.62 -19.33 26.17
CA GLN A 315 19.85 -19.17 24.93
C GLN A 315 20.12 -17.81 24.28
N VAL A 316 20.25 -16.73 25.04
CA VAL A 316 20.51 -15.40 24.49
C VAL A 316 21.92 -15.33 23.90
N GLU A 317 22.89 -15.88 24.63
CA GLU A 317 24.29 -15.96 24.20
C GLU A 317 24.43 -16.79 22.92
N ASP A 318 23.82 -17.97 22.86
CA ASP A 318 23.76 -18.81 21.65
C ASP A 318 23.14 -18.05 20.47
N LEU A 319 21.98 -17.42 20.65
CA LEU A 319 21.27 -16.73 19.56
C LEU A 319 22.08 -15.54 19.04
N LYS A 320 22.74 -14.77 19.93
CA LYS A 320 23.64 -13.69 19.52
C LYS A 320 24.86 -14.22 18.77
N TYR A 321 25.46 -15.30 19.25
CA TYR A 321 26.59 -15.97 18.58
C TYR A 321 26.21 -16.48 17.18
N GLU A 322 25.05 -17.10 17.01
CA GLU A 322 24.56 -17.58 15.71
C GLU A 322 24.29 -16.45 14.71
N LEU A 323 23.79 -15.29 15.18
CA LEU A 323 23.60 -14.11 14.33
C LEU A 323 24.95 -13.51 13.90
N GLU A 324 25.86 -13.30 14.86
CA GLU A 324 27.16 -12.68 14.60
C GLU A 324 28.08 -13.57 13.73
N LYS A 325 27.93 -14.91 13.81
CA LYS A 325 28.63 -15.85 12.92
C LYS A 325 28.05 -15.94 11.52
N TYR A 326 26.90 -15.34 11.27
CA TYR A 326 26.29 -15.27 9.95
C TYR A 326 26.58 -13.94 9.25
N GLU A 327 26.40 -12.82 9.96
CA GLU A 327 26.72 -11.47 9.48
C GLU A 327 27.21 -10.64 10.66
N GLU A 328 28.43 -10.06 10.53
CA GLU A 328 29.01 -9.20 11.56
C GLU A 328 28.13 -7.96 11.79
N GLY A 329 27.85 -7.64 13.05
CA GLY A 329 26.95 -6.56 13.45
C GLY A 329 25.46 -6.89 13.44
N LEU A 330 25.03 -8.07 12.96
CA LEU A 330 23.63 -8.47 13.00
C LEU A 330 23.11 -8.64 14.45
N SER A 331 23.98 -9.04 15.39
CA SER A 331 23.63 -9.12 16.82
C SER A 331 23.56 -7.75 17.52
N ALA A 332 24.15 -6.71 16.91
CA ALA A 332 24.18 -5.35 17.44
C ALA A 332 22.96 -4.50 17.04
N ARG A 333 22.04 -5.03 16.20
CA ARG A 333 20.76 -4.36 15.89
C ARG A 333 19.95 -4.10 17.18
N PRO A 334 19.11 -3.05 17.22
CA PRO A 334 18.22 -2.80 18.35
C PRO A 334 17.39 -4.05 18.67
N HIS A 335 17.34 -4.42 19.95
CA HIS A 335 16.67 -5.65 20.36
C HIS A 335 16.07 -5.58 21.76
N ALA A 336 14.93 -6.25 21.94
CA ALA A 336 14.39 -6.58 23.26
C ALA A 336 14.63 -8.05 23.60
N ILE A 337 14.68 -8.35 24.90
CA ILE A 337 14.66 -9.72 25.42
C ILE A 337 13.29 -9.97 26.04
N VAL A 338 12.62 -11.00 25.52
CA VAL A 338 11.27 -11.42 25.91
C VAL A 338 11.38 -12.77 26.62
N ALA A 339 11.17 -12.77 27.93
CA ALA A 339 11.26 -13.95 28.77
C ALA A 339 9.87 -14.59 28.91
N ASN A 340 9.62 -15.65 28.14
CA ASN A 340 8.30 -16.28 28.02
C ASN A 340 8.12 -17.45 29.01
N LYS A 341 6.86 -17.84 29.22
CA LYS A 341 6.37 -18.93 30.09
C LYS A 341 6.40 -18.65 31.60
N ILE A 342 6.17 -17.40 32.03
CA ILE A 342 6.08 -17.06 33.46
C ILE A 342 4.90 -17.71 34.20
N ASP A 343 3.95 -18.30 33.47
CA ASP A 343 2.86 -19.12 34.01
C ASP A 343 3.37 -20.35 34.80
N LEU A 344 4.59 -20.80 34.52
CA LEU A 344 5.26 -21.83 35.31
C LEU A 344 5.97 -21.21 36.53
N PRO A 345 5.67 -21.63 37.78
CA PRO A 345 6.31 -21.05 38.98
C PRO A 345 7.84 -21.14 38.97
N GLN A 346 8.39 -22.23 38.42
CA GLN A 346 9.83 -22.44 38.26
C GLN A 346 10.47 -21.44 37.28
N ALA A 347 9.75 -21.06 36.21
CA ALA A 347 10.20 -20.07 35.25
C ALA A 347 10.20 -18.67 35.86
N ARG A 348 9.13 -18.31 36.59
CA ARG A 348 9.01 -17.02 37.29
C ARG A 348 10.14 -16.82 38.31
N ALA A 349 10.58 -17.88 39.00
CA ALA A 349 11.70 -17.83 39.95
C ALA A 349 13.07 -17.54 39.31
N ARG A 350 13.27 -17.85 38.02
CA ARG A 350 14.55 -17.64 37.30
C ARG A 350 14.69 -16.24 36.67
N LEU A 351 13.62 -15.46 36.64
CA LEU A 351 13.58 -14.12 36.06
C LEU A 351 14.65 -13.16 36.65
N PRO A 352 14.84 -13.07 37.99
CA PRO A 352 15.85 -12.18 38.56
C PRO A 352 17.28 -12.59 38.20
N GLU A 353 17.56 -13.90 38.16
CA GLU A 353 18.86 -14.43 37.75
C GLU A 353 19.15 -14.12 36.27
N LEU A 354 18.17 -14.28 35.39
CA LEU A 354 18.28 -13.92 33.98
C LEU A 354 18.62 -12.44 33.79
N GLN A 355 17.91 -11.54 34.48
CA GLN A 355 18.15 -10.09 34.40
C GLN A 355 19.54 -9.72 34.97
N ALA A 356 19.94 -10.32 36.09
CA ALA A 356 21.26 -10.08 36.69
C ALA A 356 22.42 -10.55 35.79
N ARG A 357 22.26 -11.70 35.11
CA ARG A 357 23.27 -12.23 34.17
C ARG A 357 23.39 -11.40 32.89
N LEU A 358 22.26 -10.94 32.34
CA LEU A 358 22.23 -10.22 31.06
C LEU A 358 22.55 -8.72 31.18
N GLY A 359 22.53 -8.15 32.38
CA GLY A 359 22.78 -6.73 32.63
C GLY A 359 21.75 -5.78 32.02
N GLN A 360 20.59 -6.29 31.59
CA GLN A 360 19.57 -5.53 30.89
C GLN A 360 18.16 -6.01 31.27
N LYS A 361 17.16 -5.14 31.10
CA LYS A 361 15.77 -5.47 31.40
C LYS A 361 15.24 -6.49 30.38
N ALA A 362 14.76 -7.63 30.89
CA ALA A 362 13.99 -8.59 30.11
C ALA A 362 12.49 -8.41 30.42
N VAL A 363 11.66 -8.23 29.38
CA VAL A 363 10.20 -8.17 29.50
C VAL A 363 9.68 -9.58 29.69
N ALA A 364 9.09 -9.86 30.85
CA ALA A 364 8.67 -11.20 31.22
C ALA A 364 7.16 -11.37 31.09
N LEU A 365 6.71 -12.39 30.35
CA LEU A 365 5.30 -12.56 29.96
C LEU A 365 4.91 -14.03 29.83
N SER A 366 3.60 -14.29 29.69
CA SER A 366 3.10 -15.58 29.22
C SER A 366 2.26 -15.40 27.96
N ALA A 367 2.77 -15.95 26.85
CA ALA A 367 2.06 -16.02 25.59
C ALA A 367 0.81 -16.94 25.61
N VAL A 368 0.57 -17.69 26.70
CA VAL A 368 -0.56 -18.61 26.84
C VAL A 368 -1.67 -18.02 27.70
N THR A 369 -1.34 -17.39 28.83
CA THR A 369 -2.33 -16.76 29.71
C THR A 369 -2.63 -15.30 29.33
N GLY A 370 -1.73 -14.66 28.58
CA GLY A 370 -1.78 -13.23 28.29
C GLY A 370 -1.18 -12.35 29.39
N GLU A 371 -0.59 -12.93 30.44
CA GLU A 371 0.04 -12.17 31.51
C GLU A 371 1.18 -11.30 30.97
N ASN A 372 1.10 -10.00 31.26
CA ASN A 372 2.08 -8.95 30.95
C ASN A 372 2.39 -8.73 29.45
N LEU A 373 1.41 -8.94 28.56
CA LEU A 373 1.56 -8.56 27.14
C LEU A 373 1.64 -7.04 26.94
N GLU A 374 0.98 -6.24 27.77
CA GLU A 374 0.93 -4.78 27.66
C GLU A 374 2.33 -4.14 27.79
N GLU A 375 3.18 -4.63 28.70
CA GLU A 375 4.57 -4.17 28.82
C GLU A 375 5.39 -4.46 27.55
N LEU A 376 5.16 -5.60 26.89
CA LEU A 376 5.79 -5.89 25.60
C LEU A 376 5.31 -4.94 24.50
N LEU A 377 4.02 -4.60 24.46
CA LEU A 377 3.47 -3.68 23.47
C LEU A 377 4.05 -2.26 23.63
N LEU A 378 4.14 -1.77 24.87
CA LEU A 378 4.79 -0.48 25.15
C LEU A 378 6.25 -0.49 24.71
N HIS A 379 7.02 -1.51 25.10
CA HIS A 379 8.44 -1.61 24.76
C HIS A 379 8.69 -1.82 23.24
N LEU A 380 7.75 -2.46 22.55
CA LEU A 380 7.74 -2.59 21.09
C LEU A 380 7.52 -1.25 20.38
N LYS A 381 6.70 -0.38 20.97
CA LYS A 381 6.49 0.97 20.47
C LYS A 381 7.74 1.83 20.66
N ASP A 382 8.33 1.80 21.86
CA ASP A 382 9.57 2.53 22.17
C ASP A 382 10.68 2.18 21.15
N LEU A 383 10.95 0.89 20.92
CA LEU A 383 11.96 0.44 19.95
C LEU A 383 11.66 0.84 18.50
N HIS A 384 10.39 0.87 18.12
CA HIS A 384 9.99 1.36 16.81
C HIS A 384 10.20 2.86 16.68
N ASP A 385 9.86 3.63 17.71
CA ASP A 385 9.95 5.08 17.71
C ASP A 385 11.41 5.57 17.82
N ASP A 386 12.28 4.81 18.50
CA ASP A 386 13.74 4.97 18.47
C ASP A 386 14.33 4.66 17.08
N HIS A 387 13.88 3.59 16.42
CA HIS A 387 14.27 3.29 15.04
C HIS A 387 13.81 4.40 14.08
N VAL A 388 12.59 4.91 14.26
CA VAL A 388 12.02 6.06 13.55
C VAL A 388 12.90 7.30 13.71
N ALA A 389 13.28 7.65 14.94
CA ALA A 389 14.15 8.78 15.23
C ALA A 389 15.55 8.61 14.63
N THR A 390 16.08 7.38 14.67
CA THR A 390 17.39 7.04 14.09
C THR A 390 17.40 7.22 12.57
N GLU A 391 16.41 6.67 11.85
CA GLU A 391 16.30 6.86 10.39
C GLU A 391 16.15 8.34 10.02
N LEU A 392 15.29 9.08 10.74
CA LEU A 392 15.09 10.53 10.52
C LEU A 392 16.39 11.32 10.69
N THR A 393 17.22 10.96 11.68
CA THR A 393 18.54 11.59 11.91
C THR A 393 19.52 11.31 10.77
N HIS A 394 19.41 10.15 10.12
CA HIS A 394 20.18 9.79 8.92
C HIS A 394 19.55 10.32 7.61
N GLY A 395 18.53 11.19 7.68
CA GLY A 395 17.84 11.76 6.51
C GLY A 395 16.92 10.79 5.76
N ARG A 396 16.63 9.64 6.36
CA ARG A 396 15.73 8.60 5.82
C ARG A 396 14.37 8.72 6.52
N GLN A 397 13.28 8.47 5.81
CA GLN A 397 11.97 8.38 6.49
C GLN A 397 11.69 6.92 6.85
N PRO A 398 11.29 6.64 8.09
CA PRO A 398 11.03 5.29 8.56
C PRO A 398 9.75 4.74 7.95
N LEU A 399 9.74 3.41 7.79
CA LEU A 399 8.62 2.68 7.25
C LEU A 399 7.39 2.83 8.15
N ARG A 400 6.23 2.99 7.52
CA ARG A 400 4.91 2.93 8.17
C ARG A 400 4.08 1.93 7.38
N TRP A 401 3.29 1.10 8.06
CA TRP A 401 2.48 0.04 7.46
C TRP A 401 0.98 0.40 7.47
#